data_AF-A0A4Z1G0T4-F1
#
_entry.id   AF-A0A4Z1G0T4-F1
#
_cell.length_a   1.000
_cell.length_b   1.000
_cell.length_c   1.000
_cell.angle_alpha   90.00
_cell.angle_beta   90.00
_cell.angle_gamma   90.00
#
_symmetry.space_group_name_H-M   'P 1'
#
loop_
_entity.id
_entity.type
_entity.pdbx_description
1 polymer ?
#
loop_
_entity_poly.entity_id
_entity_poly.type
_entity_poly.pdbx_seq_one_letter_code
_entity_poly.pdbx_strand_id
1 'polypeptide(L)'
;MYLPNAQSILTAGLAMTGTLTKPKEVASGHVLDYAVESCLDSDHNRRCTAPFLVTGDSCYKIEWSTDGVLSHTTVEVRDAGSDEIVYYRDTNGEWESKKGELVYLDFKPKVPGQGNNTVDWSVSTCK
;
A
#
# COMPACT_ATOMS: atom_id res chain seq x y z
N MET A 1 5.69 5.69 -38.38
CA MET A 1 6.33 5.10 -37.19
C MET A 1 6.08 6.04 -36.03
N TYR A 2 5.25 5.65 -35.08
CA TYR A 2 4.96 6.44 -33.87
C TYR A 2 5.85 5.87 -32.76
N LEU A 3 6.72 6.72 -32.22
CA LEU A 3 7.68 6.37 -31.17
C LEU A 3 6.89 5.89 -29.92
N PRO A 4 7.10 4.66 -29.44
CA PRO A 4 6.54 4.25 -28.16
C PRO A 4 7.32 5.00 -27.08
N ASN A 5 6.64 5.87 -26.35
CA ASN A 5 7.21 6.56 -25.19
C ASN A 5 7.43 5.50 -24.09
N ALA A 6 8.64 4.96 -24.03
CA ALA A 6 9.03 3.81 -23.23
C ALA A 6 9.30 4.20 -21.76
N GLN A 7 8.28 4.66 -21.03
CA GLN A 7 8.45 5.13 -19.65
C GLN A 7 7.34 4.75 -18.66
N SER A 8 6.59 3.67 -18.90
CA SER A 8 5.57 3.22 -17.93
C SER A 8 5.53 1.72 -17.67
N ILE A 9 6.62 1.00 -17.94
CA ILE A 9 6.74 -0.41 -17.60
C ILE A 9 8.10 -0.60 -16.95
N LEU A 10 8.21 -0.43 -15.62
CA LEU A 10 9.29 -0.96 -14.76
C LEU A 10 9.18 -0.37 -13.34
N THR A 11 8.20 -0.80 -12.55
CA THR A 11 8.32 -0.73 -11.07
C THR A 11 7.66 -1.92 -10.38
N ALA A 12 7.66 -3.08 -11.04
CA ALA A 12 7.38 -4.36 -10.43
C ALA A 12 8.54 -5.29 -10.82
N GLY A 13 9.51 -5.53 -9.94
CA GLY A 13 10.52 -6.57 -10.19
C GLY A 13 11.95 -6.36 -9.70
N LEU A 14 12.33 -5.27 -9.03
CA LEU A 14 13.70 -5.11 -8.52
C LEU A 14 13.78 -5.29 -7.00
N ALA A 15 13.58 -6.53 -6.57
CA ALA A 15 13.95 -6.91 -5.21
C ALA A 15 14.30 -8.41 -5.16
N MET A 16 15.22 -8.87 -6.02
CA MET A 16 15.87 -10.18 -5.87
C MET A 16 17.38 -10.06 -6.15
N THR A 17 18.09 -9.29 -5.32
CA THR A 17 19.54 -9.45 -5.16
C THR A 17 19.90 -9.18 -3.70
N GLY A 18 20.51 -10.19 -3.07
CA GLY A 18 20.75 -10.23 -1.64
C GLY A 18 21.74 -9.20 -1.14
N THR A 19 21.44 -8.62 0.01
CA THR A 19 22.40 -8.32 1.08
C THR A 19 21.62 -8.30 2.40
N LEU A 20 22.05 -9.11 3.35
CA LEU A 20 21.50 -9.16 4.71
C LEU A 20 21.76 -7.84 5.44
N THR A 21 20.83 -7.48 6.34
CA THR A 21 20.88 -6.51 7.47
C THR A 21 19.98 -5.27 7.41
N LYS A 22 19.15 -5.08 6.36
CA LYS A 22 18.09 -4.04 6.39
C LYS A 22 16.73 -4.63 5.99
N PRO A 23 15.63 -4.21 6.65
CA PRO A 23 14.29 -4.56 6.19
C PRO A 23 14.16 -4.10 4.73
N LYS A 24 13.83 -5.04 3.86
CA LYS A 24 13.76 -4.80 2.42
C LYS A 24 12.41 -4.16 2.14
N GLU A 25 12.42 -2.95 1.59
CA GLU A 25 11.19 -2.29 1.17
C GLU A 25 10.48 -3.17 0.14
N VAL A 26 9.21 -3.48 0.41
CA VAL A 26 8.36 -4.32 -0.43
C VAL A 26 7.54 -3.44 -1.36
N ALA A 27 6.92 -2.40 -0.79
CA ALA A 27 6.14 -1.42 -1.52
C ALA A 27 6.06 -0.12 -0.71
N SER A 28 5.97 1.00 -1.40
CA SER A 28 5.75 2.31 -0.80
C SER A 28 4.99 3.19 -1.78
N GLY A 29 4.39 4.25 -1.27
CA GLY A 29 3.70 5.20 -2.13
C GLY A 29 3.04 6.33 -1.37
N HIS A 30 2.36 7.14 -2.16
CA HIS A 30 1.60 8.29 -1.71
C HIS A 30 0.22 8.23 -2.36
N VAL A 31 -0.81 8.43 -1.54
CA VAL A 31 -2.21 8.41 -1.94
C VAL A 31 -2.82 9.77 -1.60
N LEU A 32 -3.48 10.37 -2.59
CA LEU A 32 -4.28 11.58 -2.37
C LEU A 32 -5.73 11.19 -2.03
N ASP A 33 -6.41 11.95 -1.17
CA ASP A 33 -7.81 11.75 -0.76
C ASP A 33 -8.18 10.26 -0.56
N TYR A 34 -7.50 9.60 0.36
CA TYR A 34 -7.57 8.14 0.54
C TYR A 34 -8.96 7.59 0.92
N ALA A 35 -9.91 8.45 1.30
CA ALA A 35 -11.29 8.05 1.59
C ALA A 35 -12.21 8.01 0.36
N VAL A 36 -11.69 8.40 -0.81
CA VAL A 36 -12.42 8.29 -2.07
C VAL A 36 -12.35 6.84 -2.57
N GLU A 37 -13.51 6.20 -2.75
CA GLU A 37 -13.58 4.78 -3.16
C GLU A 37 -13.00 4.51 -4.56
N SER A 38 -13.04 5.50 -5.45
CA SER A 38 -12.50 5.35 -6.81
C SER A 38 -10.98 5.51 -6.83
N CYS A 39 -10.26 4.46 -7.23
CA CYS A 39 -8.79 4.50 -7.31
C CYS A 39 -8.24 5.53 -8.31
N LEU A 40 -8.93 5.80 -9.42
CA LEU A 40 -8.54 6.81 -10.39
C LEU A 40 -9.65 7.86 -10.46
N ASP A 41 -9.28 9.13 -10.32
CA ASP A 41 -10.19 10.24 -10.58
C ASP A 41 -10.21 10.63 -12.07
N SER A 42 -11.06 11.60 -12.41
CA SER A 42 -11.21 12.13 -13.78
C SER A 42 -9.94 12.77 -14.33
N ASP A 43 -9.02 13.16 -13.45
CA ASP A 43 -7.74 13.79 -13.78
C ASP A 43 -6.58 12.76 -13.80
N HIS A 44 -6.90 11.46 -13.73
CA HIS A 44 -5.96 10.35 -13.67
C HIS A 44 -5.06 10.34 -12.42
N ASN A 45 -5.42 11.05 -11.35
CA ASN A 45 -4.69 10.92 -10.09
C ASN A 45 -5.06 9.59 -9.41
N ARG A 46 -4.04 8.96 -8.81
CA ARG A 46 -4.20 7.70 -8.10
C ARG A 46 -4.55 7.93 -6.62
N ARG A 47 -5.73 7.44 -6.24
CA ARG A 47 -6.37 7.51 -4.91
C ARG A 47 -6.37 6.16 -4.17
N CYS A 48 -5.75 5.14 -4.76
CA CYS A 48 -5.54 3.84 -4.11
C CYS A 48 -4.06 3.43 -4.08
N THR A 49 -3.74 2.44 -3.26
CA THR A 49 -2.39 1.87 -3.25
C THR A 49 -2.19 0.92 -4.43
N ALA A 50 -0.95 0.79 -4.88
CA ALA A 50 -0.60 -0.19 -5.89
C ALA A 50 -0.55 -1.58 -5.25
N PRO A 51 -1.13 -2.63 -5.89
CA PRO A 51 -1.00 -3.98 -5.38
C PRO A 51 0.45 -4.45 -5.32
N PHE A 52 0.79 -5.23 -4.30
CA PHE A 52 2.11 -5.81 -4.09
C PHE A 52 1.99 -7.27 -3.66
N LEU A 53 3.02 -8.06 -3.99
CA LEU A 53 3.07 -9.47 -3.66
C LEU A 53 3.57 -9.67 -2.23
N VAL A 54 2.84 -10.49 -1.48
CA VAL A 54 3.31 -11.02 -0.19
C VAL A 54 3.58 -12.51 -0.30
N THR A 55 4.54 -12.98 0.46
CA THR A 55 4.90 -14.38 0.63
C THR A 55 4.27 -14.90 1.92
N GLY A 56 3.85 -16.16 1.91
CA GLY A 56 3.37 -16.83 3.12
C GLY A 56 4.46 -16.94 4.18
N ASP A 57 4.02 -17.07 5.43
CA ASP A 57 4.87 -17.24 6.61
C ASP A 57 5.96 -16.17 6.75
N SER A 58 5.66 -14.96 6.25
CA SER A 58 6.57 -13.82 6.21
C SER A 58 5.99 -12.65 7.01
N CYS A 59 6.88 -11.93 7.70
CA CYS A 59 6.51 -10.77 8.48
C CYS A 59 6.74 -9.48 7.68
N TYR A 60 5.76 -8.59 7.74
CA TYR A 60 5.74 -7.28 7.09
C TYR A 60 5.47 -6.19 8.12
N LYS A 61 6.24 -5.10 8.06
CA LYS A 61 5.98 -3.88 8.83
C LYS A 61 5.29 -2.86 7.93
N ILE A 62 4.11 -2.42 8.35
CA ILE A 62 3.29 -1.41 7.69
C ILE A 62 3.41 -0.11 8.47
N GLU A 63 3.78 0.96 7.78
CA GLU A 63 3.90 2.30 8.34
C GLU A 63 3.19 3.29 7.43
N TRP A 64 2.46 4.24 8.02
CA TRP A 64 1.87 5.34 7.29
C TRP A 64 1.85 6.63 8.10
N SER A 65 1.68 7.75 7.41
CA SER A 65 1.48 9.07 7.97
C SER A 65 0.47 9.83 7.13
N THR A 66 -0.37 10.64 7.78
CA THR A 66 -1.34 11.51 7.10
C THR A 66 -1.00 12.96 7.31
N ASP A 67 -1.08 13.79 6.27
CA ASP A 67 -0.94 15.23 6.43
C ASP A 67 -2.17 15.77 7.19
N GLY A 68 -1.90 16.38 8.34
CA GLY A 68 -2.91 17.03 9.18
C GLY A 68 -3.63 16.07 10.14
N VAL A 69 -3.39 16.29 11.44
CA VAL A 69 -4.03 15.64 12.59
C VAL A 69 -3.74 14.13 12.66
N LEU A 70 -3.64 13.59 13.88
CA LEU A 70 -3.73 12.15 14.14
C LEU A 70 -5.09 11.66 13.63
N SER A 71 -5.21 11.45 12.32
CA SER A 71 -6.40 10.87 11.73
C SER A 71 -6.48 9.45 12.28
N HIS A 72 -7.59 9.16 12.95
CA HIS A 72 -7.91 7.80 13.34
C HIS A 72 -8.16 7.02 12.06
N THR A 73 -7.10 6.52 11.43
CA THR A 73 -7.15 5.83 10.14
C THR A 73 -6.81 4.37 10.37
N THR A 74 -7.67 3.50 9.88
CA THR A 74 -7.41 2.06 9.83
C THR A 74 -6.79 1.75 8.49
N VAL A 75 -5.71 0.98 8.45
CA VAL A 75 -5.26 0.34 7.22
C VAL A 75 -5.81 -1.08 7.17
N GLU A 76 -6.47 -1.42 6.08
CA GLU A 76 -6.92 -2.75 5.74
C GLU A 76 -6.02 -3.29 4.63
N VAL A 77 -5.49 -4.49 4.83
CA VAL A 77 -4.82 -5.25 3.77
C VAL A 77 -5.89 -6.11 3.12
N ARG A 78 -6.07 -5.94 1.82
CA ARG A 78 -7.11 -6.63 1.04
C ARG A 78 -6.53 -7.46 -0.08
N ASP A 79 -7.08 -8.64 -0.32
CA ASP A 79 -6.74 -9.45 -1.49
C ASP A 79 -7.18 -8.75 -2.78
N ALA A 80 -6.26 -8.64 -3.74
CA ALA A 80 -6.49 -7.90 -4.98
C ALA A 80 -7.45 -8.60 -5.96
N GLY A 81 -7.72 -9.90 -5.76
CA GLY A 81 -8.63 -10.68 -6.60
C GLY A 81 -10.05 -10.77 -6.03
N SER A 82 -10.20 -10.85 -4.71
CA SER A 82 -11.49 -11.04 -4.04
C SER A 82 -12.01 -9.84 -3.25
N ASP A 83 -11.18 -8.80 -3.02
CA ASP A 83 -11.48 -7.67 -2.12
C ASP A 83 -11.73 -8.10 -0.65
N GLU A 84 -11.31 -9.31 -0.27
CA GLU A 84 -11.43 -9.79 1.11
C GLU A 84 -10.37 -9.13 2.01
N ILE A 85 -10.80 -8.66 3.19
CA ILE A 85 -9.88 -8.15 4.22
C ILE A 85 -9.11 -9.34 4.81
N VAL A 86 -7.81 -9.39 4.57
CA VAL A 86 -6.92 -10.43 5.12
C VAL A 86 -6.24 -9.99 6.41
N TYR A 87 -6.12 -8.68 6.63
CA TYR A 87 -5.57 -8.11 7.85
C TYR A 87 -6.00 -6.64 8.00
N TYR A 88 -6.05 -6.12 9.22
CA TYR A 88 -6.27 -4.68 9.43
C TYR A 88 -5.61 -4.21 10.72
N ARG A 89 -5.32 -2.91 10.81
CA ARG A 89 -4.77 -2.28 12.02
C ARG A 89 -5.00 -0.78 12.03
N ASP A 90 -5.03 -0.21 13.24
CA ASP A 90 -5.33 1.21 13.47
C ASP A 90 -4.08 2.10 13.67
N THR A 91 -2.90 1.50 13.79
CA THR A 91 -1.62 2.17 14.03
C THR A 91 -0.50 1.46 13.29
N ASN A 92 0.67 2.07 13.11
CA ASN A 92 1.83 1.40 12.50
C ASN A 92 2.22 0.10 13.21
N GLY A 93 2.75 -0.88 12.48
CA GLY A 93 3.37 -2.06 13.05
C GLY A 93 3.33 -3.29 12.14
N GLU A 94 3.48 -4.47 12.75
CA GLU A 94 3.79 -5.70 12.05
C GLU A 94 2.56 -6.55 11.68
N TRP A 95 2.70 -7.34 10.63
CA TRP A 95 1.72 -8.26 10.07
C TRP A 95 2.44 -9.53 9.62
N GLU A 96 1.97 -10.68 10.07
CA GLU A 96 2.41 -11.97 9.54
C GLU A 96 1.43 -12.48 8.49
N SER A 97 1.86 -12.55 7.23
CA SER A 97 1.05 -13.18 6.20
C SER A 97 1.08 -14.70 6.35
N LYS A 98 -0.09 -15.34 6.24
CA LYS A 98 -0.23 -16.82 6.35
C LYS A 98 -0.14 -17.53 4.99
N LYS A 99 -0.31 -16.82 3.88
CA LYS A 99 -0.24 -17.38 2.53
C LYS A 99 0.36 -16.38 1.56
N GLY A 100 0.83 -16.86 0.41
CA GLY A 100 1.27 -15.98 -0.67
C GLY A 100 0.05 -15.46 -1.43
N GLU A 101 -0.06 -14.14 -1.57
CA GLU A 101 -1.18 -13.49 -2.25
C GLU A 101 -0.77 -12.10 -2.77
N LEU A 102 -1.56 -11.57 -3.70
CA LEU A 102 -1.41 -10.22 -4.20
C LEU A 102 -2.38 -9.34 -3.42
N VAL A 103 -1.86 -8.33 -2.72
CA VAL A 103 -2.66 -7.49 -1.82
C VAL A 103 -2.48 -6.02 -2.11
N TYR A 104 -3.40 -5.20 -1.64
CA TYR A 104 -3.26 -3.75 -1.58
C TYR A 104 -3.67 -3.24 -0.19
N LEU A 105 -3.23 -2.02 0.13
CA LEU A 105 -3.66 -1.31 1.34
C LEU A 105 -4.83 -0.39 1.02
N ASP A 106 -5.86 -0.47 1.85
CA ASP A 106 -7.02 0.40 1.83
C ASP A 106 -7.08 1.18 3.14
N PHE A 107 -6.99 2.50 3.06
CA PHE A 107 -6.98 3.36 4.23
C PHE A 107 -8.41 3.83 4.50
N LYS A 108 -8.94 3.51 5.68
CA LYS A 108 -10.29 3.87 6.10
C LYS A 108 -10.25 4.92 7.22
N PRO A 109 -10.77 6.12 7.00
CA PRO A 109 -10.92 7.10 8.07
C PRO A 109 -12.01 6.60 9.04
N LYS A 110 -11.73 6.60 10.35
CA LYS A 110 -12.72 6.22 11.37
C LYS A 110 -13.77 7.31 11.61
N VAL A 111 -13.48 8.55 11.24
CA VAL A 111 -14.39 9.68 11.38
C VAL A 111 -14.99 9.98 10.00
N PRO A 112 -16.32 9.86 9.82
CA PRO A 112 -16.97 10.24 8.57
C PRO A 112 -16.65 11.68 8.17
N GLY A 113 -16.31 11.89 6.90
CA GLY A 113 -15.92 13.20 6.38
C GLY A 113 -14.47 13.61 6.65
N GLN A 114 -13.68 12.78 7.35
CA GLN A 114 -12.21 12.87 7.33
C GLN A 114 -11.69 11.94 6.22
N GLY A 115 -10.61 12.32 5.52
CA GLY A 115 -10.02 11.50 4.47
C GLY A 115 -9.83 12.15 3.10
N ASN A 116 -10.15 13.45 2.98
CA ASN A 116 -9.63 14.32 1.92
C ASN A 116 -8.18 14.78 2.22
N ASN A 117 -7.40 13.87 2.79
CA ASN A 117 -6.02 14.11 3.16
C ASN A 117 -5.13 13.15 2.38
N THR A 118 -3.84 13.44 2.37
CA THR A 118 -2.84 12.56 1.78
C THR A 118 -2.37 11.51 2.79
N VAL A 119 -2.00 10.33 2.30
CA VAL A 119 -1.34 9.28 3.06
C VAL A 119 -0.04 8.93 2.36
N ASP A 120 1.07 9.09 3.08
CA ASP A 120 2.34 8.45 2.74
C ASP A 120 2.41 7.10 3.45
N TRP A 121 2.77 6.04 2.73
CA TRP A 121 2.80 4.69 3.27
C TRP A 121 4.01 3.89 2.78
N SER A 122 4.41 2.93 3.61
CA SER A 122 5.49 1.99 3.33
C SER A 122 5.18 0.62 3.94
N VAL A 123 5.53 -0.42 3.20
CA VAL A 123 5.55 -1.81 3.62
C VAL A 123 6.96 -2.35 3.42
N SER A 124 7.53 -2.90 4.49
CA SER A 124 8.86 -3.51 4.46
C SER A 124 8.82 -4.88 5.11
N THR A 125 9.77 -5.77 4.78
CA THR A 125 9.90 -7.04 5.52
C THR A 125 10.37 -6.74 6.95
N CYS A 126 9.92 -7.53 7.93
CA CYS A 126 10.47 -7.45 9.29
C CYS A 126 11.97 -7.83 9.31
N LYS A 127 12.65 -7.51 10.41
CA LYS A 127 14.08 -7.80 10.61
C LYS A 127 14.34 -9.28 10.85
#